data_AF-A0A8T3Z5U2-F1
#
_entry.id   AF-A0A8T3Z5U2-F1
#
_cell.length_a   1.000
_cell.length_b   1.000
_cell.length_c   1.000
_cell.angle_alpha   90.00
_cell.angle_beta   90.00
_cell.angle_gamma   90.00
#
_symmetry.space_group_name_H-M   'P 1'
#
loop_
_entity.id
_entity.type
_entity.pdbx_description
1 polymer ?
#
loop_
_entity_poly.entity_id
_entity_poly.type
_entity_poly.pdbx_seq_one_letter_code
_entity_poly.pdbx_strand_id
1 'polypeptide(L)'
;MVSTIICPRCKTKNTKKAEICYNCKNPLKPNKKPAKSNLLTFNPKSRVDIRIIVIGVLLFVLSNVLFLYIVYDYAMLVSGFAIMLFLYIVFKYYSQPDDYSAGIRSIGFKIILYYLVIVLIGAVILLTFHLY
;
A
#
# COMPACT_ATOMS: atom_id res chain seq x y z
N MET A 1 -16.07 -40.71 17.19
CA MET A 1 -16.08 -39.64 18.22
C MET A 1 -16.15 -38.28 17.54
N VAL A 2 -17.26 -37.56 17.64
CA VAL A 2 -17.42 -36.23 17.02
C VAL A 2 -16.65 -35.22 17.86
N SER A 3 -15.58 -34.68 17.31
CA SER A 3 -14.77 -33.70 18.03
C SER A 3 -15.56 -32.40 18.26
N THR A 4 -15.73 -32.01 19.53
CA THR A 4 -16.50 -30.82 19.96
C THR A 4 -15.59 -29.65 20.35
N ILE A 5 -16.05 -28.42 20.13
CA ILE A 5 -15.43 -27.18 20.62
C ILE A 5 -16.29 -26.58 21.73
N ILE A 6 -15.67 -26.08 22.80
CA ILE A 6 -16.37 -25.46 23.92
C ILE A 6 -16.46 -23.94 23.68
N CYS A 7 -17.65 -23.36 23.81
CA CYS A 7 -17.80 -21.91 23.71
C CYS A 7 -17.12 -21.21 24.90
N PRO A 8 -16.22 -20.23 24.66
CA PRO A 8 -15.52 -19.54 25.75
C PRO A 8 -16.43 -18.66 26.61
N ARG A 9 -17.64 -18.32 26.12
CA ARG A 9 -18.59 -17.44 26.83
C ARG A 9 -19.62 -18.19 27.66
N CYS A 10 -20.31 -19.16 27.05
CA CYS A 10 -21.40 -19.88 27.71
C CYS A 10 -21.07 -21.35 28.03
N LYS A 11 -19.80 -21.77 27.85
CA LYS A 11 -19.29 -23.13 28.12
C LYS A 11 -20.04 -24.27 27.40
N THR A 12 -20.91 -23.93 26.45
CA THR A 12 -21.72 -24.90 25.71
C THR A 12 -20.86 -25.64 24.67
N LYS A 13 -21.07 -26.96 24.52
CA LYS A 13 -20.37 -27.79 23.54
C LYS A 13 -20.99 -27.63 22.16
N ASN A 14 -20.22 -27.14 21.18
CA ASN A 14 -20.63 -27.02 19.79
C ASN A 14 -19.84 -27.99 18.92
N THR A 15 -20.31 -28.23 17.70
CA THR A 15 -19.55 -29.00 16.70
C THR A 15 -18.26 -28.26 16.32
N LYS A 16 -17.15 -28.96 16.02
CA LYS A 16 -15.88 -28.30 15.65
C LYS A 16 -15.98 -27.37 14.43
N LYS A 17 -16.99 -27.57 13.58
CA LYS A 17 -17.25 -26.74 12.39
C LYS A 17 -18.18 -25.55 12.66
N ALA A 18 -18.77 -25.45 13.85
CA ALA A 18 -19.65 -24.33 14.18
C ALA A 18 -18.85 -23.03 14.30
N GLU A 19 -19.22 -22.03 13.50
CA GLU A 19 -18.68 -20.67 13.59
C GLU A 19 -19.39 -19.86 14.68
N ILE A 20 -20.65 -20.19 14.95
CA ILE A 20 -21.53 -19.53 15.91
C ILE A 20 -21.99 -20.55 16.95
N CYS A 21 -22.01 -20.16 18.22
CA CYS A 21 -22.54 -21.01 19.27
C CYS A 21 -24.06 -21.13 19.17
N TYR A 22 -24.60 -22.36 19.21
CA TYR A 22 -26.05 -22.58 19.09
C TYR A 22 -26.86 -21.98 20.26
N ASN A 23 -26.25 -21.86 21.43
CA ASN A 23 -26.93 -21.40 22.65
C ASN A 23 -26.85 -19.88 22.80
N CYS A 24 -25.64 -19.30 22.81
CA CYS A 24 -25.46 -17.87 23.06
C CYS A 24 -25.39 -17.02 21.79
N LYS A 25 -25.53 -17.62 20.60
CA LYS A 25 -25.46 -16.98 19.27
C LYS A 25 -24.20 -16.14 19.01
N ASN A 26 -23.16 -16.28 19.84
CA ASN A 26 -21.91 -15.56 19.68
C ASN A 26 -20.91 -16.34 18.82
N PRO A 27 -20.01 -15.65 18.09
CA PRO A 27 -18.98 -16.29 17.29
C PRO A 27 -17.98 -17.04 18.18
N LEU A 28 -17.67 -18.29 17.81
CA LEU A 28 -16.77 -19.20 18.51
C LEU A 28 -15.29 -18.89 18.24
N LYS A 29 -14.98 -18.30 17.08
CA LYS A 29 -13.62 -17.88 16.72
C LYS A 29 -13.54 -16.34 16.66
N PRO A 30 -12.77 -15.70 17.54
CA PRO A 30 -12.42 -14.30 17.35
C PRO A 30 -11.47 -14.20 16.15
N ASN A 31 -11.79 -13.30 15.21
CA ASN A 31 -10.99 -12.94 14.04
C ASN A 31 -10.81 -14.01 12.95
N LYS A 32 -11.76 -14.02 12.01
CA LYS A 32 -11.41 -13.50 10.68
C LYS A 32 -12.22 -12.23 10.50
N LYS A 33 -11.64 -11.06 10.83
CA LYS A 33 -12.10 -9.82 10.20
C LYS A 33 -12.17 -10.13 8.70
N PRO A 34 -13.29 -9.85 8.01
CA PRO A 34 -13.32 -10.04 6.57
C PRO A 34 -12.08 -9.34 6.04
N ALA A 35 -11.25 -10.07 5.29
CA ALA A 35 -10.18 -9.46 4.53
C ALA A 35 -10.88 -8.50 3.59
N LYS A 36 -11.03 -7.23 4.02
CA LYS A 36 -11.23 -6.12 3.12
C LYS A 36 -10.06 -6.26 2.18
N SER A 37 -10.35 -6.73 0.97
CA SER A 37 -9.44 -6.68 -0.17
C SER A 37 -9.22 -5.21 -0.48
N ASN A 38 -8.53 -4.52 0.42
CA ASN A 38 -7.91 -3.26 0.12
C ASN A 38 -6.84 -3.65 -0.88
N LEU A 39 -7.02 -3.22 -2.13
CA LEU A 39 -6.04 -3.34 -3.22
C LEU A 39 -4.67 -2.73 -2.86
N LEU A 40 -4.59 -2.11 -1.67
CA LEU A 40 -3.49 -1.37 -1.09
C LEU A 40 -3.04 -1.95 0.27
N THR A 41 -3.16 -3.25 0.52
CA THR A 41 -2.42 -3.86 1.66
C THR A 41 -0.96 -4.04 1.26
N PHE A 42 -0.12 -3.07 1.59
CA PHE A 42 1.33 -3.14 1.40
C PHE A 42 1.98 -3.66 2.68
N ASN A 43 3.09 -4.39 2.54
CA ASN A 43 3.75 -5.05 3.65
C ASN A 43 4.84 -4.12 4.20
N PRO A 44 4.65 -3.48 5.37
CA PRO A 44 5.60 -2.50 5.91
C PRO A 44 6.96 -3.12 6.28
N LYS A 45 7.08 -4.46 6.28
CA LYS A 45 8.34 -5.18 6.56
C LYS A 45 9.19 -5.45 5.31
N SER A 46 8.66 -5.17 4.11
CA SER A 46 9.39 -5.27 2.85
C SER A 46 10.41 -4.13 2.72
N ARG A 47 11.67 -4.45 2.43
CA ARG A 47 12.71 -3.41 2.21
C ARG A 47 12.45 -2.58 0.96
N VAL A 48 11.81 -3.18 -0.06
CA VAL A 48 11.46 -2.53 -1.31
C VAL A 48 10.10 -3.05 -1.78
N ASP A 49 9.07 -2.20 -1.73
CA ASP A 49 7.76 -2.56 -2.27
C ASP A 49 7.68 -2.16 -3.75
N ILE A 50 7.94 -3.14 -4.61
CA ILE A 50 7.89 -3.00 -6.09
C ILE A 50 6.56 -2.39 -6.54
N ARG A 51 5.47 -2.69 -5.84
CA ARG A 51 4.15 -2.12 -6.12
C ARG A 51 4.13 -0.59 -6.05
N ILE A 52 4.86 0.03 -5.11
CA ILE A 52 4.95 1.50 -4.99
C ILE A 52 5.67 2.07 -6.21
N ILE A 53 6.72 1.40 -6.67
CA ILE A 53 7.46 1.79 -7.88
C ILE A 53 6.57 1.68 -9.11
N VAL A 54 5.88 0.56 -9.28
CA VAL A 54 4.97 0.33 -10.43
C VAL A 54 3.85 1.36 -10.46
N ILE A 55 3.18 1.61 -9.33
CA ILE A 55 2.12 2.62 -9.23
C ILE A 55 2.70 4.02 -9.48
N GLY A 56 3.86 4.32 -8.91
CA GLY A 56 4.53 5.61 -9.09
C GLY A 56 4.92 5.90 -10.53
N VAL A 57 5.46 4.92 -11.25
CA VAL A 57 5.81 5.04 -12.68
C VAL A 57 4.56 5.22 -13.53
N LEU A 58 3.51 4.43 -13.27
CA LEU A 58 2.26 4.56 -14.00
C LEU A 58 1.63 5.94 -13.79
N LEU A 59 1.66 6.45 -12.55
CA LEU A 59 1.19 7.79 -12.21
C LEU A 59 2.05 8.87 -12.89
N PHE A 60 3.39 8.70 -12.94
CA PHE A 60 4.29 9.62 -13.66
C PHE A 60 3.91 9.75 -15.12
N VAL A 61 3.84 8.63 -15.83
CA VAL A 61 3.61 8.61 -17.28
C VAL A 61 2.23 9.20 -17.59
N LEU A 62 1.19 8.79 -16.86
CA LEU A 62 -0.15 9.34 -17.05
C LEU A 62 -0.22 10.84 -16.76
N SER A 63 0.38 11.30 -15.66
CA SER A 63 0.45 12.72 -15.34
C SER A 63 1.21 13.48 -16.42
N ASN A 64 2.35 12.97 -16.87
CA ASN A 64 3.16 13.61 -17.90
C ASN A 64 2.37 13.78 -19.21
N VAL A 65 1.75 12.72 -19.71
CA VAL A 65 0.92 12.74 -20.93
C VAL A 65 -0.25 13.73 -20.81
N LEU A 66 -0.91 13.80 -19.64
CA LEU A 66 -1.97 14.77 -19.39
C LEU A 66 -1.45 16.21 -19.41
N PHE A 67 -0.28 16.45 -18.81
CA PHE A 67 0.31 17.79 -18.76
C PHE A 67 0.90 18.24 -20.10
N LEU A 68 1.31 17.33 -20.98
CA LEU A 68 1.73 17.68 -22.35
C LEU A 68 0.62 18.44 -23.10
N TYR A 69 -0.65 18.17 -22.81
CA TYR A 69 -1.78 18.85 -23.45
C TYR A 69 -2.00 20.29 -22.94
N ILE A 70 -1.59 20.58 -21.71
CA ILE A 70 -1.82 21.90 -21.09
C ILE A 70 -0.58 22.76 -21.20
N VAL A 71 0.58 22.21 -20.80
CA VAL A 71 1.84 22.92 -20.66
C VAL A 71 3.01 22.01 -21.01
N TYR A 72 3.39 22.00 -22.30
CA TYR A 72 4.45 21.15 -22.86
C TYR A 72 5.79 21.29 -22.12
N ASP A 73 6.32 22.52 -22.00
CA ASP A 73 7.66 22.78 -21.44
C ASP A 73 7.78 22.40 -19.95
N TYR A 74 6.67 22.38 -19.23
CA TYR A 74 6.66 22.14 -17.78
C TYR A 74 6.09 20.76 -17.40
N ALA A 75 5.67 19.95 -18.38
CA ALA A 75 5.02 18.66 -18.13
C ALA A 75 5.90 17.71 -17.28
N MET A 76 7.19 17.63 -17.58
CA MET A 76 8.17 16.85 -16.80
C MET A 76 8.31 17.34 -15.37
N LEU A 77 8.36 18.65 -15.15
CA LEU A 77 8.57 19.24 -13.84
C LEU A 77 7.33 19.05 -12.95
N VAL A 78 6.14 19.30 -13.51
CA VAL A 78 4.87 19.16 -12.78
C VAL A 78 4.58 17.70 -12.46
N SER A 79 4.82 16.78 -13.40
CA SER A 79 4.66 15.33 -13.15
C SER A 79 5.66 14.79 -12.12
N GLY A 80 6.91 15.27 -12.12
CA GLY A 80 7.89 14.97 -11.08
C GLY A 80 7.44 15.46 -9.70
N PHE A 81 6.93 16.69 -9.61
CA PHE A 81 6.41 17.24 -8.36
C PHE A 81 5.21 16.44 -7.81
N ALA A 82 4.30 16.00 -8.68
CA ALA A 82 3.17 15.17 -8.30
C ALA A 82 3.62 13.84 -7.65
N ILE A 83 4.70 13.22 -8.13
CA ILE A 83 5.24 11.98 -7.56
C ILE A 83 5.92 12.21 -6.24
N MET A 84 6.66 13.31 -6.10
CA MET A 84 7.24 13.68 -4.82
C MET A 84 6.16 13.79 -3.74
N LEU A 85 5.03 14.42 -4.06
CA LEU A 85 3.88 14.50 -3.15
C LEU A 85 3.27 13.12 -2.88
N PHE A 86 3.08 12.30 -3.91
CA PHE A 86 2.56 10.94 -3.76
C PHE A 86 3.44 10.10 -2.83
N LEU A 87 4.75 10.08 -3.06
CA LEU A 87 5.70 9.35 -2.22
C LEU A 87 5.72 9.89 -0.80
N TYR A 88 5.68 11.21 -0.62
CA TYR A 88 5.59 11.81 0.71
C TYR A 88 4.35 11.32 1.47
N ILE A 89 3.17 11.31 0.84
CA ILE A 89 1.92 10.85 1.46
C ILE A 89 2.00 9.36 1.80
N VAL A 90 2.49 8.54 0.86
CA VAL A 90 2.66 7.09 1.04
C VAL A 90 3.57 6.83 2.24
N PHE A 91 4.80 7.36 2.23
CA PHE A 91 5.75 7.11 3.30
C PHE A 91 5.31 7.73 4.63
N LYS A 92 4.62 8.87 4.63
CA LYS A 92 4.04 9.46 5.85
C LYS A 92 2.96 8.57 6.47
N TYR A 93 2.13 7.93 5.65
CA TYR A 93 1.10 7.00 6.14
C TYR A 93 1.69 5.67 6.62
N TYR A 94 2.77 5.20 5.99
CA TYR A 94 3.43 3.93 6.32
C TYR A 94 4.45 4.00 7.47
N SER A 95 4.92 5.19 7.82
CA SER A 95 5.89 5.35 8.91
C SER A 95 5.19 5.13 10.26
N GLN A 96 5.27 3.90 10.76
CA GLN A 96 4.80 3.50 12.08
C GLN A 96 5.61 4.25 13.17
N PRO A 97 4.99 4.74 14.25
CA PRO A 97 5.58 5.73 15.17
C PRO A 97 6.70 5.21 16.09
N ASP A 98 7.23 4.01 15.88
CA ASP A 98 7.99 3.31 16.91
C ASP A 98 9.46 3.78 17.06
N ASP A 99 10.01 4.61 16.16
CA ASP A 99 11.37 5.18 16.31
C ASP A 99 11.51 6.58 15.64
N TYR A 100 11.20 7.63 16.40
CA TYR A 100 10.97 9.01 15.89
C TYR A 100 12.24 9.76 15.42
N SER A 101 13.43 9.44 15.93
CA SER A 101 14.66 10.23 15.69
C SER A 101 15.58 9.65 14.60
N ALA A 102 15.71 8.32 14.52
CA ALA A 102 16.43 7.64 13.43
C ALA A 102 15.54 7.45 12.17
N GLY A 103 14.22 7.54 12.33
CA GLY A 103 13.23 7.36 11.27
C GLY A 103 13.24 8.48 10.22
N ILE A 104 13.26 9.75 10.62
CA ILE A 104 13.01 10.87 9.67
C ILE A 104 14.08 10.94 8.57
N ARG A 105 15.36 10.81 8.93
CA ARG A 105 16.47 10.84 7.96
C ARG A 105 16.45 9.63 7.02
N SER A 106 16.10 8.45 7.55
CA SER A 106 16.01 7.22 6.75
C SER A 106 14.76 7.19 5.87
N ILE A 107 13.66 7.80 6.28
CA ILE A 107 12.44 8.00 5.48
C ILE A 107 12.71 8.96 4.32
N GLY A 108 13.34 10.11 4.59
CA GLY A 108 13.69 11.09 3.54
C GLY A 108 14.59 10.48 2.46
N PHE A 109 15.60 9.71 2.87
CA PHE A 109 16.48 8.99 1.94
C PHE A 109 15.71 7.97 1.09
N LYS A 110 14.79 7.20 1.70
CA LYS A 110 13.94 6.25 0.95
C LYS A 110 13.06 6.98 -0.07
N ILE A 111 12.44 8.10 0.29
CA ILE A 111 11.60 8.88 -0.64
C ILE A 111 12.42 9.32 -1.85
N ILE A 112 13.60 9.90 -1.63
CA ILE A 112 14.48 10.38 -2.71
C ILE A 112 14.94 9.22 -3.60
N LEU A 113 15.29 8.08 -3.01
CA LEU A 113 15.70 6.89 -3.77
C LEU A 113 14.58 6.39 -4.67
N TYR A 114 13.35 6.26 -4.16
CA TYR A 114 12.20 5.84 -4.95
C TYR A 114 11.86 6.86 -6.03
N TYR A 115 11.94 8.16 -5.72
CA TYR A 115 11.71 9.23 -6.68
C TYR A 115 12.67 9.13 -7.86
N LEU A 116 13.97 9.01 -7.61
CA LEU A 116 14.99 8.89 -8.67
C LEU A 116 14.75 7.67 -9.55
N VAL A 117 14.40 6.53 -8.96
CA VAL A 117 14.08 5.29 -9.70
C VAL A 117 12.84 5.47 -10.57
N ILE A 118 11.77 6.07 -10.03
CA ILE A 118 10.52 6.29 -10.76
C ILE A 118 10.73 7.26 -11.93
N VAL A 119 11.43 8.37 -11.70
CA VAL A 119 11.70 9.37 -12.75
C VAL A 119 12.61 8.78 -13.84
N LEU A 120 13.64 8.02 -13.47
CA LEU A 120 14.54 7.41 -14.44
C LEU A 120 13.82 6.38 -15.32
N ILE A 121 13.05 5.47 -14.72
CA ILE A 121 12.26 4.49 -15.47
C ILE A 121 11.19 5.20 -16.32
N GLY A 122 10.51 6.18 -15.74
CA GLY A 122 9.50 6.96 -16.41
C GLY A 122 10.03 7.72 -17.63
N ALA A 123 11.18 8.38 -17.50
CA ALA A 123 11.83 9.09 -18.61
C ALA A 123 12.25 8.14 -19.73
N VAL A 124 12.79 6.95 -19.38
CA VAL A 124 13.11 5.91 -20.38
C VAL A 124 11.86 5.47 -21.13
N ILE A 125 10.73 5.28 -20.44
CA ILE A 125 9.45 4.92 -21.06
C ILE A 125 8.99 6.04 -22.01
N LEU A 126 8.94 7.28 -21.55
CA LEU A 126 8.51 8.42 -22.38
C LEU A 126 9.36 8.55 -23.64
N LEU A 127 10.67 8.38 -23.52
CA LEU A 127 11.61 8.43 -24.66
C LEU A 127 11.39 7.26 -25.61
N THR A 128 11.23 6.04 -25.09
CA THR A 128 11.01 4.83 -25.90
C THR A 128 9.73 4.90 -26.73
N PHE A 129 8.68 5.49 -26.17
CA PHE A 129 7.38 5.62 -26.83
C PHE A 129 7.20 6.94 -27.59
N HIS A 130 8.23 7.81 -27.67
CA HIS A 130 8.12 9.15 -28.24
C HIS A 130 6.93 9.96 -27.66
N LEU A 131 6.68 9.79 -26.36
CA LEU A 131 5.62 10.48 -25.61
C LEU A 131 6.20 11.74 -24.94
N TYR A 132 6.79 12.62 -25.73
CA TYR A 132 7.33 13.89 -25.25
C TYR A 132 6.83 15.05 -26.09
#